data_AF-A0A3B6FMU6-F1
#
_entry.id   AF-A0A3B6FMU6-F1
#
_cell.length_a   1.000
_cell.length_b   1.000
_cell.length_c   1.000
_cell.angle_alpha   90.00
_cell.angle_beta   90.00
_cell.angle_gamma   90.00
#
_symmetry.space_group_name_H-M   'P 1'
#
loop_
_entity.id
_entity.type
_entity.pdbx_description
1 polymer ?
#
loop_
_entity_poly.entity_id
_entity_poly.type
_entity_poly.pdbx_seq_one_letter_code
_entity_poly.pdbx_strand_id
1 'polypeptide(L)'
;MEDNWIVWNVRGLNNPARRTVVKVLVYRNNVSLVCLQETKLSFIYRVVVNQCCGTEFSTFAYLTAEGSRGGVLLAWKGDHYTVSNVTVQGCLVTAAGNNAKGGASGNYRSVWATRLGRETCIPT
;
A
#
# COMPACT_ATOMS: atom_id res chain seq x y z
N MET A 1 11.03 5.08 -17.75
CA MET A 1 10.57 5.66 -16.48
C MET A 1 10.81 4.61 -15.42
N GLU A 2 11.47 4.97 -14.33
CA GLU A 2 11.85 4.04 -13.27
C GLU A 2 10.65 3.68 -12.40
N ASP A 3 10.51 2.40 -12.07
CA ASP A 3 9.51 1.91 -11.13
C ASP A 3 9.97 2.24 -9.70
N ASN A 4 9.42 3.30 -9.11
CA ASN A 4 9.74 3.71 -7.74
C ASN A 4 8.64 3.29 -6.76
N TRP A 5 9.04 2.62 -5.68
CA TRP A 5 8.14 2.15 -4.65
C TRP A 5 8.63 2.52 -3.25
N ILE A 6 7.69 2.70 -2.33
CA ILE A 6 8.01 2.98 -0.92
C ILE A 6 7.28 2.02 0.00
N VAL A 7 7.96 1.60 1.06
CA VAL A 7 7.35 0.96 2.23
C VAL A 7 7.60 1.86 3.44
N TRP A 8 6.54 2.31 4.08
CA TRP A 8 6.65 3.22 5.21
C TRP A 8 5.71 2.88 6.36
N ASN A 9 6.26 2.70 7.56
CA ASN A 9 5.48 2.65 8.79
C ASN A 9 5.04 4.06 9.24
N VAL A 10 3.77 4.39 9.02
CA VAL A 10 3.20 5.73 9.27
C VAL A 10 2.66 5.91 10.69
N ARG A 11 2.54 4.83 11.47
CA ARG A 11 2.04 4.81 12.87
C ARG A 11 0.74 5.59 13.10
N GLY A 12 -0.17 5.58 12.12
CA GLY A 12 -1.48 6.21 12.18
C GLY A 12 -1.74 7.19 11.04
N LEU A 13 -2.82 6.97 10.30
CA LEU A 13 -3.32 7.84 9.23
C LEU A 13 -4.56 8.63 9.65
N ASN A 14 -4.96 8.61 10.92
CA ASN A 14 -6.11 9.41 11.37
C ASN A 14 -5.80 10.92 11.42
N ASN A 15 -4.51 11.31 11.48
CA ASN A 15 -4.10 12.71 11.49
C ASN A 15 -3.97 13.26 10.05
N PRO A 16 -4.74 14.28 9.65
CA PRO A 16 -4.64 14.89 8.32
C PRO A 16 -3.24 15.40 7.96
N ALA A 17 -2.48 15.94 8.93
CA ALA A 17 -1.11 16.40 8.68
C ALA A 17 -0.21 15.25 8.23
N ARG A 18 -0.38 14.04 8.80
CA ARG A 18 0.36 12.86 8.35
C ARG A 18 -0.01 12.45 6.93
N ARG A 19 -1.29 12.53 6.56
CA ARG A 19 -1.73 12.25 5.18
C ARG A 19 -1.04 13.20 4.20
N THR A 20 -0.95 14.48 4.54
CA THR A 20 -0.23 15.48 3.74
C THR A 20 1.25 15.15 3.59
N VAL A 21 1.93 14.74 4.67
CA VAL A 21 3.35 14.35 4.59
C VAL A 21 3.55 13.15 3.67
N VAL A 22 2.69 12.12 3.78
CA VAL A 22 2.73 10.97 2.87
C VAL A 22 2.54 11.42 1.43
N LYS A 23 1.58 12.31 1.16
CA LYS A 23 1.31 12.82 -0.19
C LYS A 23 2.48 13.58 -0.78
N VAL A 24 3.10 14.45 0.01
CA VAL A 24 4.30 15.18 -0.41
C VAL A 24 5.44 14.22 -0.71
N LEU A 25 5.63 13.18 0.10
CA LEU A 25 6.70 12.19 -0.12
C LEU A 25 6.46 11.38 -1.40
N VAL A 26 5.24 10.90 -1.59
CA VAL A 26 4.82 10.16 -2.80
C VAL A 26 5.03 10.99 -4.05
N TYR A 27 4.61 12.26 -4.01
CA TYR A 27 4.76 13.19 -5.13
C TYR A 27 6.23 13.50 -5.42
N ARG A 28 7.02 13.84 -4.40
CA ARG A 28 8.43 14.24 -4.55
C ARG A 28 9.32 13.12 -5.11
N ASN A 29 9.00 11.87 -4.79
CA ASN A 29 9.76 10.71 -5.25
C ASN A 29 9.16 10.07 -6.52
N ASN A 30 8.09 10.65 -7.08
CA ASN A 30 7.39 10.09 -8.25
C ASN A 30 7.03 8.60 -8.07
N VAL A 31 6.50 8.27 -6.89
CA VAL A 31 6.23 6.88 -6.49
C VAL A 31 5.05 6.32 -7.28
N SER A 32 5.20 5.12 -7.83
CA SER A 32 4.14 4.39 -8.54
C SER A 32 3.47 3.33 -7.66
N LEU A 33 4.14 2.89 -6.59
CA LEU A 33 3.63 1.92 -5.62
C LEU A 33 3.95 2.31 -4.16
N VAL A 34 2.93 2.29 -3.31
CA VAL A 34 3.03 2.72 -1.91
C VAL A 34 2.51 1.64 -0.98
N CYS A 35 3.31 1.27 0.02
CA CYS A 35 2.91 0.41 1.12
C CYS A 35 3.04 1.18 2.44
N LEU A 36 1.91 1.43 3.13
CA LEU A 36 1.87 2.09 4.43
C LEU A 36 1.52 1.08 5.53
N GLN A 37 2.36 0.97 6.55
CA GLN A 37 2.17 0.07 7.70
C GLN A 37 1.72 0.83 8.95
N GLU A 38 1.06 0.12 9.88
CA GLU A 38 0.51 0.67 11.11
C GLU A 38 -0.42 1.86 10.82
N THR A 39 -1.34 1.70 9.86
CA THR A 39 -2.29 2.76 9.45
C THR A 39 -3.23 3.16 10.58
N LYS A 40 -3.46 2.25 11.55
CA LYS A 40 -4.40 2.40 12.67
C LYS A 40 -5.81 2.82 12.25
N LEU A 41 -6.23 2.38 11.06
CA LEU A 41 -7.57 2.63 10.52
C LEU A 41 -8.34 1.32 10.45
N SER A 42 -9.53 1.29 11.06
CA SER A 42 -10.47 0.16 10.96
C SER A 42 -11.08 0.02 9.57
N PHE A 43 -11.13 1.11 8.80
CA PHE A 43 -11.54 1.11 7.40
C PHE A 43 -10.73 2.14 6.60
N ILE A 44 -10.37 1.80 5.37
CA ILE A 44 -9.67 2.73 4.47
C ILE A 44 -10.57 3.06 3.28
N TYR A 45 -11.13 4.27 3.32
CA TYR A 45 -11.90 4.82 2.21
C TYR A 45 -10.97 5.35 1.12
N ARG A 46 -11.45 5.34 -0.13
CA ARG A 46 -10.74 5.92 -1.27
C ARG A 46 -10.34 7.39 -1.04
N VAL A 47 -11.15 8.15 -0.30
CA VAL A 47 -10.82 9.53 0.09
C VAL A 47 -9.52 9.61 0.89
N VAL A 48 -9.27 8.67 1.79
CA VAL A 48 -8.02 8.61 2.58
C VAL A 48 -6.84 8.30 1.65
N VAL A 49 -7.00 7.35 0.73
CA VAL A 49 -5.95 7.04 -0.27
C VAL A 49 -5.65 8.26 -1.14
N ASN A 50 -6.67 8.98 -1.61
CA ASN A 50 -6.48 10.21 -2.40
C ASN A 50 -5.77 11.32 -1.60
N GLN A 51 -6.04 11.42 -0.30
CA GLN A 51 -5.38 12.37 0.59
C GLN A 51 -3.92 11.98 0.88
N CYS A 52 -3.59 10.68 0.90
CA CYS A 52 -2.24 10.17 1.18
C CYS A 52 -1.37 10.02 -0.06
N CYS A 53 -1.91 9.59 -1.19
CA CYS A 53 -1.11 9.20 -2.36
C CYS A 53 -1.48 10.02 -3.61
N GLY A 54 -2.68 10.60 -3.66
CA GLY A 54 -3.22 11.30 -4.83
C GLY A 54 -4.21 10.45 -5.62
N THR A 55 -4.89 11.09 -6.58
CA THR A 55 -5.98 10.46 -7.37
C THR A 55 -5.49 9.47 -8.41
N GLU A 56 -4.19 9.52 -8.74
CA GLU A 56 -3.53 8.57 -9.65
C GLU A 56 -3.52 7.13 -9.08
N PHE A 57 -3.59 7.00 -7.75
CA PHE A 57 -3.70 5.72 -7.05
C PHE A 57 -5.15 5.23 -7.06
N SER A 58 -5.59 4.77 -8.23
CA SER A 58 -6.97 4.34 -8.49
C SER A 58 -7.32 3.02 -7.81
N THR A 59 -6.34 2.17 -7.53
CA THR A 59 -6.50 0.81 -7.00
C THR A 59 -5.61 0.59 -5.78
N PHE A 60 -6.16 -0.14 -4.81
CA PHE A 60 -5.50 -0.40 -3.53
C PHE A 60 -6.07 -1.65 -2.85
N ALA A 61 -5.27 -2.22 -1.95
CA ALA A 61 -5.60 -3.31 -1.06
C ALA A 61 -5.23 -2.91 0.37
N TYR A 62 -5.95 -3.40 1.37
CA TYR A 62 -5.62 -3.06 2.75
C TYR A 62 -6.00 -4.16 3.73
N LEU A 63 -5.27 -4.18 4.84
CA LEU A 63 -5.61 -4.90 6.06
C LEU A 63 -6.08 -3.87 7.08
N THR A 64 -7.24 -4.08 7.66
CA THR A 64 -7.83 -3.21 8.68
C THR A 64 -7.04 -3.29 9.99
N ALA A 65 -7.07 -2.21 10.76
CA ALA A 65 -6.61 -2.24 12.15
C ALA A 65 -7.73 -2.79 13.04
N GLU A 66 -7.42 -3.80 13.84
CA GLU A 66 -8.35 -4.41 14.80
C GLU A 66 -7.70 -4.50 16.19
N GLY A 67 -8.31 -3.85 17.18
CA GLY A 67 -7.74 -3.74 18.53
C GLY A 67 -6.35 -3.09 18.53
N SER A 68 -5.33 -3.81 19.03
CA SER A 68 -3.93 -3.40 19.04
C SER A 68 -3.18 -3.73 17.73
N ARG A 69 -3.84 -4.38 16.77
CA ARG A 69 -3.25 -4.73 15.46
C ARG A 69 -3.29 -3.51 14.55
N GLY A 70 -2.12 -3.10 14.06
CA GLY A 70 -1.99 -2.06 13.06
C GLY A 70 -2.48 -2.54 11.69
N GLY A 71 -3.08 -1.64 10.90
CA GLY A 71 -3.48 -1.92 9.53
C GLY A 71 -2.34 -1.71 8.53
N VAL A 72 -2.53 -2.23 7.32
CA VAL A 72 -1.61 -2.11 6.19
C VAL A 72 -2.39 -1.55 5.00
N LEU A 73 -1.85 -0.59 4.27
CA LEU A 73 -2.39 -0.09 3.01
C LEU A 73 -1.37 -0.32 1.91
N LEU A 74 -1.76 -1.02 0.85
CA LEU A 74 -1.01 -1.15 -0.38
C LEU A 74 -1.78 -0.43 -1.49
N ALA A 75 -1.20 0.58 -2.10
CA ALA A 75 -1.82 1.35 -3.18
C ALA A 75 -0.86 1.48 -4.36
N TRP A 76 -1.40 1.46 -5.57
CA TRP A 76 -0.59 1.60 -6.79
C TRP A 76 -1.30 2.46 -7.83
N LYS A 77 -0.52 3.05 -8.73
CA LYS A 77 -1.06 3.78 -9.87
C LYS A 77 -1.60 2.78 -10.89
N GLY A 78 -2.89 2.86 -11.22
CA GLY A 78 -3.56 1.88 -12.08
C GLY A 78 -3.14 1.96 -13.56
N ASP A 79 -2.54 3.07 -13.99
CA ASP A 79 -1.91 3.19 -15.31
C ASP A 79 -0.50 2.60 -15.34
N HIS A 80 0.12 2.33 -14.19
CA HIS A 80 1.45 1.72 -14.07
C HIS A 80 1.38 0.23 -13.70
N TYR A 81 0.41 -0.21 -12.91
CA TYR A 81 0.30 -1.60 -12.49
C TYR A 81 -1.12 -2.15 -12.65
N THR A 82 -1.20 -3.31 -13.28
CA THR A 82 -2.40 -4.14 -13.35
C THR A 82 -2.26 -5.27 -12.35
N VAL A 83 -2.91 -5.14 -11.19
CA VAL A 83 -2.92 -6.16 -10.13
C VAL A 83 -4.16 -7.04 -10.29
N SER A 84 -3.96 -8.36 -10.32
CA SER A 84 -5.02 -9.35 -10.55
C SER A 84 -5.28 -10.25 -9.34
N ASN A 85 -4.27 -10.52 -8.52
CA ASN A 85 -4.39 -11.45 -7.40
C ASN A 85 -3.97 -10.77 -6.09
N VAL A 86 -4.96 -10.32 -5.32
CA VAL A 86 -4.77 -9.73 -4.00
C VAL A 86 -5.26 -10.72 -2.95
N THR A 87 -4.35 -11.15 -2.08
CA THR A 87 -4.67 -12.01 -0.95
C THR A 87 -4.37 -11.29 0.35
N VAL A 88 -5.36 -11.24 1.24
CA VAL A 88 -5.21 -10.73 2.60
C VAL A 88 -5.40 -11.90 3.55
N GLN A 89 -4.34 -12.30 4.26
CA GLN A 89 -4.37 -13.43 5.21
C GLN A 89 -3.64 -13.04 6.49
N GLY A 90 -4.33 -13.18 7.63
CA GLY A 90 -3.77 -12.83 8.94
C GLY A 90 -3.25 -11.39 9.00
N CYS A 91 -1.92 -11.24 8.99
CA CYS A 91 -1.23 -9.95 9.05
C CYS A 91 -0.51 -9.58 7.73
N LEU A 92 -0.82 -10.28 6.65
CA LEU A 92 -0.14 -10.16 5.37
C LEU A 92 -1.10 -9.68 4.28
N VAL A 93 -0.65 -8.70 3.52
CA VAL A 93 -1.26 -8.34 2.24
C VAL A 93 -0.28 -8.69 1.14
N THR A 94 -0.70 -9.55 0.23
CA THR A 94 0.06 -9.94 -0.96
C THR A 94 -0.71 -9.49 -2.19
N ALA A 95 -0.02 -8.83 -3.12
CA ALA A 95 -0.57 -8.49 -4.42
C ALA A 95 0.35 -8.98 -5.53
N ALA A 96 -0.21 -9.63 -6.55
CA ALA A 96 0.48 -9.99 -7.77
C ALA A 96 -0.15 -9.23 -8.96
N GLY A 97 0.70 -8.64 -9.77
CA GLY A 97 0.31 -7.84 -10.92
C GLY A 97 1.45 -7.68 -11.92
N ASN A 98 1.13 -7.07 -13.06
CA ASN A 98 2.06 -6.76 -14.14
C ASN A 98 2.21 -5.25 -14.28
N ASN A 99 3.34 -4.80 -14.82
CA ASN A 99 3.48 -3.40 -15.22
C ASN A 99 2.59 -3.15 -16.45
N ALA A 100 1.64 -2.22 -16.34
CA ALA A 100 0.66 -1.90 -17.37
C ALA A 100 1.31 -1.16 -18.56
N LYS A 101 2.48 -0.55 -18.39
CA LYS A 101 3.21 0.20 -19.42
C LYS A 101 4.28 -0.66 -20.10
N GLY A 102 3.86 -1.74 -20.77
CA GLY A 102 4.48 -2.34 -21.97
C GLY A 102 6.01 -2.49 -22.09
N GLY A 103 6.79 -2.47 -21.02
CA GLY A 103 8.23 -2.71 -21.04
C GLY A 103 8.52 -4.21 -20.92
N ALA A 104 9.13 -4.79 -21.95
CA ALA A 104 9.65 -6.16 -22.05
C ALA A 104 9.19 -7.14 -20.96
N SER A 105 8.04 -7.79 -21.17
CA SER A 105 7.63 -9.12 -20.65
C SER A 105 8.34 -9.62 -19.39
N GLY A 106 8.44 -8.79 -18.37
CA GLY A 106 9.03 -9.13 -17.09
C GLY A 106 7.88 -9.48 -16.16
N ASN A 107 7.70 -10.76 -15.87
CA ASN A 107 6.83 -11.22 -14.78
C ASN A 107 7.45 -10.76 -13.45
N TYR A 108 7.27 -9.48 -13.09
CA TYR A 108 7.64 -9.00 -11.77
C TYR A 108 6.57 -9.45 -10.79
N ARG A 109 6.79 -10.62 -10.21
CA ARG A 109 5.90 -11.20 -9.21
C ARG A 109 6.15 -10.53 -7.85
N SER A 110 5.02 -10.21 -7.23
CA SER A 110 4.78 -10.06 -5.79
C SER A 110 5.23 -8.77 -5.11
N VAL A 111 4.22 -8.05 -4.61
CA VAL A 111 4.37 -7.01 -3.59
C VAL A 111 3.93 -7.61 -2.27
N TRP A 112 4.87 -7.71 -1.33
CA TRP A 112 4.65 -8.24 0.01
C TRP A 112 4.57 -7.09 1.00
N ALA A 113 3.43 -6.94 1.68
CA ALA A 113 3.29 -6.00 2.78
C ALA A 113 3.03 -6.77 4.08
N THR A 114 4.09 -7.02 4.85
CA THR A 114 4.03 -7.69 6.16
C THR A 114 4.11 -6.69 7.30
N ARG A 115 3.47 -6.97 8.43
CA ARG A 115 3.70 -6.28 9.70
C ARG A 115 5.06 -6.69 10.26
N LEU A 116 6.11 -5.90 10.04
CA LEU A 116 7.36 -6.07 10.80
C LEU A 116 7.21 -5.40 12.17
N GLY A 117 6.53 -6.11 13.07
CA GLY A 117 6.56 -5.92 14.51
C GLY A 117 6.66 -7.30 15.13
N ARG A 118 7.65 -7.51 16.01
CA ARG A 118 7.95 -8.80 16.66
C ARG A 118 6.65 -9.46 17.16
N GLU A 119 6.59 -10.79 16.99
CA GLU A 119 5.59 -11.74 17.51
C GLU A 119 4.42 -12.10 16.56
N THR A 120 4.68 -13.18 15.81
CA THR A 120 3.76 -14.29 15.46
C THR A 120 2.39 -13.94 14.90
N CYS A 121 2.27 -13.97 13.58
CA CYS A 121 1.00 -14.28 12.91
C CYS A 121 0.97 -15.78 12.65
N ILE A 122 0.54 -16.55 13.65
CA ILE A 122 0.21 -17.97 13.50
C ILE A 122 -1.16 -18.02 12.78
N PRO A 123 -1.29 -18.73 11.65
CA PRO A 123 -2.59 -18.97 11.04
C PRO A 123 -3.39 -19.92 11.93
N THR A 124 -4.62 -19.54 12.28
CA THR A 124 -5.60 -20.46 12.86
C THR A 124 -6.16 -21.39 11.81
#